data_AF-A0A7S1T3B3-F1
#
_entry.id   AF-A0A7S1T3B3-F1
#
_cell.length_a   1.000
_cell.length_b   1.000
_cell.length_c   1.000
_cell.angle_alpha   90.00
_cell.angle_beta   90.00
_cell.angle_gamma   90.00
#
_symmetry.space_group_name_H-M   'P 1'
#
loop_
_entity.id
_entity.type
_entity.pdbx_description
1 polymer ?
#
loop_
_entity_poly.entity_id
_entity_poly.type
_entity_poly.pdbx_seq_one_letter_code
_entity_poly.pdbx_strand_id
1 'polypeptide(L)'
;RAWVPGAVCFAGWASHVIYMNAVKFDYGWNMSLCVCVGLAQSGVWARWVMGNTHPGKLKLCLFLATVNLAMLLELLDFPPLWRVVDAHAAWHFATVPLVSLWYSFLWSDVAWEASKQAADDSGCGKRK
;
A
#
# COMPACT_ATOMS: atom_id res chain seq x y z
N ARG A 1 11.73 -21.18 -2.25
CA ARG A 1 12.08 -20.19 -3.31
C ARG A 1 11.32 -18.87 -3.13
N ALA A 2 11.19 -18.38 -1.89
CA ALA A 2 10.35 -17.20 -1.59
C ALA A 2 10.97 -15.86 -2.04
N TRP A 3 12.28 -15.82 -2.31
CA TRP A 3 13.02 -14.60 -2.65
C TRP A 3 12.96 -14.22 -4.14
N VAL A 4 12.52 -15.12 -5.03
CA VAL A 4 12.51 -14.88 -6.48
C VAL A 4 11.60 -13.70 -6.88
N PRO A 5 10.34 -13.60 -6.41
CA PRO A 5 9.49 -12.47 -6.76
C PRO A 5 10.07 -11.13 -6.28
N GLY A 6 10.63 -11.10 -5.06
CA GLY A 6 11.27 -9.91 -4.51
C GLY A 6 12.48 -9.45 -5.33
N ALA A 7 13.32 -10.40 -5.78
CA ALA A 7 14.46 -10.10 -6.63
C ALA A 7 14.05 -9.51 -8.00
N VAL A 8 12.98 -10.04 -8.60
CA VAL A 8 12.43 -9.51 -9.87
C VAL A 8 11.90 -8.08 -9.68
N CYS A 9 11.13 -7.82 -8.63
CA CYS A 9 10.63 -6.48 -8.32
C CYS A 9 11.78 -5.48 -8.11
N PHE A 10 12.82 -5.88 -7.36
CA PHE A 10 13.98 -5.03 -7.11
C PHE A 10 14.76 -4.73 -8.38
N ALA A 11 15.01 -5.74 -9.22
CA ALA A 11 15.70 -5.55 -10.50
C ALA A 11 14.92 -4.61 -11.43
N GLY A 12 13.60 -4.75 -11.50
CA GLY A 12 12.72 -3.84 -12.26
C GLY A 12 12.79 -2.40 -11.75
N TRP A 13 12.71 -2.20 -10.42
CA TRP A 13 12.86 -0.88 -9.81
C TRP A 13 14.23 -0.25 -10.11
N ALA A 14 15.32 -1.01 -9.92
CA ALA A 14 16.67 -0.53 -10.20
C ALA A 14 16.85 -0.15 -11.68
N SER A 15 16.31 -0.97 -12.59
CA SER A 15 16.35 -0.70 -14.04
C SER A 15 15.60 0.59 -14.39
N HIS A 16 14.43 0.83 -13.79
CA HIS A 16 13.66 2.07 -13.99
C HIS A 16 14.44 3.30 -13.48
N VAL A 17 15.01 3.22 -12.27
CA VAL A 17 15.80 4.32 -11.70
C VAL A 17 17.00 4.65 -12.57
N ILE A 18 17.74 3.63 -13.04
CA ILE A 18 18.89 3.81 -13.94
C ILE A 18 18.44 4.42 -15.27
N TYR A 19 17.37 3.92 -15.87
CA TYR A 19 16.84 4.46 -17.13
C TYR A 19 16.47 5.95 -17.02
N MET A 20 15.74 6.31 -15.95
CA MET A 20 15.29 7.69 -15.71
C MET A 20 16.46 8.64 -15.41
N ASN A 21 17.52 8.16 -14.76
CA ASN A 21 18.65 8.98 -14.38
C ASN A 21 19.72 9.11 -15.48
N ALA A 22 20.01 8.01 -16.19
CA ALA A 22 21.14 7.93 -17.12
C ALA A 22 20.76 7.94 -18.61
N VAL A 23 19.50 7.69 -18.97
CA VAL A 23 19.07 7.58 -20.37
C VAL A 23 18.11 8.69 -20.78
N LYS A 24 16.91 8.73 -20.17
CA LYS A 24 15.88 9.73 -20.51
C LYS A 24 15.05 10.05 -19.27
N PHE A 25 15.13 11.29 -18.82
CA PHE A 25 14.26 11.79 -17.77
C PHE A 25 12.88 12.15 -18.33
N ASP A 26 11.91 11.26 -18.16
CA ASP A 26 10.52 11.42 -18.60
C ASP A 26 9.56 11.34 -17.41
N TYR A 27 9.09 12.50 -16.95
CA TYR A 27 8.22 12.59 -15.77
C TYR A 27 6.88 11.87 -15.98
N GLY A 28 6.29 11.98 -17.18
CA GLY A 28 5.01 11.33 -17.50
C GLY A 28 5.14 9.81 -17.49
N TRP A 29 6.25 9.28 -17.99
CA TRP A 29 6.58 7.86 -17.88
C TRP A 29 6.71 7.40 -16.42
N ASN A 30 7.43 8.17 -15.60
CA ASN A 30 7.57 7.88 -14.17
C ASN A 30 6.21 7.83 -13.47
N MET A 31 5.36 8.84 -13.68
CA MET A 31 4.02 8.88 -13.09
C MET A 31 3.17 7.70 -13.53
N SER A 32 3.21 7.34 -14.82
CA SER A 32 2.47 6.19 -15.36
C SER A 32 2.89 4.87 -14.70
N LEU A 33 4.20 4.64 -14.54
CA LEU A 33 4.71 3.44 -13.86
C LEU A 33 4.32 3.42 -12.37
N CYS A 34 4.44 4.54 -11.67
CA CYS A 34 4.01 4.65 -10.27
C CYS A 34 2.52 4.31 -10.11
N VAL A 35 1.65 4.80 -11.00
CA VAL A 35 0.22 4.49 -11.00
C VAL A 35 -0.03 3.01 -11.27
N CYS A 36 0.61 2.43 -12.29
CA CYS A 36 0.47 1.01 -12.62
C CYS A 36 0.87 0.10 -11.45
N VAL A 37 2.02 0.38 -10.81
CA VAL A 37 2.48 -0.39 -9.64
C VAL A 37 1.56 -0.19 -8.44
N GLY A 38 1.07 1.02 -8.19
CA GLY A 38 0.11 1.33 -7.11
C GLY A 38 -1.23 0.61 -7.28
N LEU A 39 -1.76 0.54 -8.50
CA LEU A 39 -2.97 -0.20 -8.82
C LEU A 39 -2.76 -1.72 -8.68
N ALA A 40 -1.62 -2.23 -9.15
CA ALA A 40 -1.27 -3.64 -8.97
C ALA A 40 -1.19 -4.00 -7.48
N GLN A 41 -0.53 -3.17 -6.66
CA GLN A 41 -0.46 -3.33 -5.21
C GLN A 41 -1.86 -3.30 -4.57
N SER A 42 -2.71 -2.36 -4.96
CA SER A 42 -4.10 -2.29 -4.49
C SER A 42 -4.89 -3.55 -4.84
N GLY A 43 -4.68 -4.10 -6.04
CA GLY A 43 -5.30 -5.34 -6.49
C GLY A 43 -4.89 -6.56 -5.66
N VAL A 44 -3.62 -6.65 -5.26
CA VAL A 44 -3.14 -7.72 -4.37
C VAL A 44 -3.85 -7.67 -3.02
N TRP A 45 -3.97 -6.49 -2.41
CA TRP A 45 -4.67 -6.33 -1.14
C TRP A 45 -6.18 -6.54 -1.27
N ALA A 46 -6.81 -6.08 -2.36
CA ALA A 46 -8.22 -6.33 -2.63
C ALA A 46 -8.50 -7.84 -2.73
N ARG A 47 -7.64 -8.59 -3.43
CA ARG A 47 -7.73 -10.05 -3.48
C ARG A 47 -7.63 -10.68 -2.10
N TRP A 48 -6.69 -10.21 -1.27
CA TRP A 48 -6.56 -10.69 0.11
C TRP A 48 -7.81 -10.39 0.95
N VAL A 49 -8.41 -9.20 0.82
CA VAL A 49 -9.66 -8.85 1.51
C VAL A 49 -10.80 -9.78 1.10
N MET A 50 -10.93 -10.09 -0.19
CA MET A 50 -11.99 -10.97 -0.69
C MET A 50 -11.88 -12.41 -0.16
N GLY A 51 -10.66 -12.93 -0.02
CA GLY A 51 -10.44 -14.30 0.48
C GLY A 51 -10.25 -14.42 2.00
N ASN A 52 -9.97 -13.31 2.69
CA ASN A 52 -9.68 -13.24 4.13
C ASN A 52 -10.91 -13.63 4.98
N THR A 53 -10.83 -13.83 6.30
CA THR A 53 -11.91 -13.54 7.28
C THR A 53 -11.39 -12.68 8.44
N HIS A 54 -10.32 -11.95 8.18
CA HIS A 54 -9.61 -11.13 9.15
C HIS A 54 -10.47 -10.01 9.77
N PRO A 55 -10.43 -9.79 11.11
CA PRO A 55 -11.20 -8.74 11.79
C PRO A 55 -10.80 -7.32 11.35
N GLY A 56 -9.55 -7.12 10.92
CA GLY A 56 -9.03 -5.84 10.45
C GLY A 56 -9.41 -5.46 9.00
N LYS A 57 -10.18 -6.28 8.27
CA LYS A 57 -10.51 -6.05 6.86
C LYS A 57 -11.08 -4.67 6.57
N LEU A 58 -11.99 -4.17 7.41
CA LEU A 58 -12.61 -2.87 7.18
C LEU A 58 -11.56 -1.75 7.20
N LYS A 59 -10.59 -1.81 8.11
CA LYS A 59 -9.48 -0.84 8.17
C LYS A 59 -8.65 -0.86 6.90
N LEU A 60 -8.36 -2.06 6.39
CA LEU A 60 -7.65 -2.24 5.12
C LEU A 60 -8.48 -1.73 3.93
N CYS A 61 -9.78 -2.02 3.86
CA CYS A 61 -10.67 -1.49 2.81
C CYS A 61 -10.70 0.05 2.83
N LEU A 62 -10.85 0.63 4.02
CA LEU A 62 -10.82 2.08 4.20
C LEU A 62 -9.49 2.65 3.74
N PHE A 63 -8.37 2.02 4.12
CA PHE A 63 -7.03 2.41 3.67
C PHE A 63 -6.89 2.35 2.15
N LEU A 64 -7.31 1.26 1.51
CA LEU A 64 -7.26 1.11 0.06
C LEU A 64 -8.12 2.15 -0.65
N ALA A 65 -9.34 2.42 -0.17
CA ALA A 65 -10.21 3.44 -0.76
C ALA A 65 -9.59 4.85 -0.63
N THR A 66 -9.10 5.18 0.56
CA THR A 66 -8.55 6.51 0.86
C THR A 66 -7.19 6.76 0.22
N VAL A 67 -6.31 5.75 0.09
CA VAL A 67 -5.02 5.90 -0.61
C VAL A 67 -5.23 6.08 -2.11
N ASN A 68 -6.17 5.36 -2.72
CA ASN A 68 -6.49 5.54 -4.14
C ASN A 68 -7.16 6.90 -4.38
N LEU A 69 -8.04 7.34 -3.48
CA LEU A 69 -8.63 8.69 -3.56
C LEU A 69 -7.58 9.78 -3.40
N ALA A 70 -6.64 9.63 -2.46
CA ALA A 70 -5.52 10.57 -2.30
C ALA A 70 -4.69 10.62 -3.58
N MET A 71 -4.34 9.47 -4.17
CA MET A 71 -3.62 9.42 -5.46
C MET A 71 -4.33 10.16 -6.60
N LEU A 72 -5.68 10.19 -6.63
CA LEU A 72 -6.40 10.97 -7.64
C LEU A 72 -6.11 12.48 -7.52
N LEU A 73 -5.84 13.00 -6.33
CA LEU A 73 -5.47 14.40 -6.16
C LEU A 73 -4.18 14.72 -6.92
N GLU A 74 -3.19 13.83 -6.86
CA GLU A 74 -1.93 13.98 -7.61
C GLU A 74 -2.15 13.92 -9.13
N LEU A 75 -3.07 13.06 -9.62
CA LEU A 75 -3.33 12.93 -11.06
C LEU A 75 -4.15 14.07 -11.64
N LEU A 76 -5.03 14.69 -10.86
CA LEU A 76 -5.95 15.73 -11.34
C LEU A 76 -5.26 17.08 -11.56
N ASP A 77 -4.08 17.29 -10.96
CA ASP A 77 -3.19 18.45 -11.17
C ASP A 77 -3.95 19.79 -11.28
N PHE A 78 -4.81 20.07 -10.30
CA PHE A 78 -5.64 21.28 -10.29
C PHE A 78 -4.85 22.52 -9.83
N PRO A 79 -5.16 23.71 -10.36
CA PRO A 79 -4.47 24.95 -9.98
C PRO A 79 -4.71 25.30 -8.51
N PRO A 80 -3.77 26.01 -7.84
CA PRO A 80 -3.81 26.24 -6.41
C PRO A 80 -5.09 26.94 -5.94
N LEU A 81 -5.80 26.28 -5.04
CA LEU A 81 -6.97 26.84 -4.37
C LEU A 81 -6.52 27.92 -3.39
N TRP A 82 -7.17 29.08 -3.46
CA TRP A 82 -6.84 30.27 -2.67
C TRP A 82 -5.36 30.70 -2.73
N ARG A 83 -4.60 30.27 -3.75
CA ARG A 83 -3.15 30.51 -3.89
C ARG A 83 -2.31 29.90 -2.75
N VAL A 84 -2.85 28.96 -1.98
CA VAL A 84 -2.17 28.35 -0.82
C VAL A 84 -2.06 26.83 -0.96
N VAL A 85 -3.10 26.14 -1.43
CA VAL A 85 -3.12 24.67 -1.51
C VAL A 85 -3.25 24.24 -2.96
N ASP A 86 -2.19 23.67 -3.51
CA ASP A 86 -2.22 22.96 -4.79
C ASP A 86 -2.58 21.47 -4.61
N ALA A 87 -2.76 20.79 -5.73
CA ALA A 87 -3.08 19.37 -5.77
C ALA A 87 -2.05 18.51 -5.02
N HIS A 88 -0.78 18.87 -5.14
CA HIS A 88 0.33 18.16 -4.50
C HIS A 88 0.34 18.35 -2.97
N ALA A 89 0.14 19.57 -2.48
CA ALA A 89 0.01 19.86 -1.05
C ALA A 89 -1.21 19.15 -0.45
N ALA A 90 -2.33 19.10 -1.18
CA ALA A 90 -3.50 18.34 -0.76
C ALA A 90 -3.22 16.83 -0.67
N TRP A 91 -2.44 16.28 -1.61
CA TRP A 91 -1.98 14.89 -1.57
C TRP A 91 -1.12 14.60 -0.33
N HIS A 92 -0.12 15.44 -0.04
CA HIS A 92 0.69 15.31 1.18
C HIS A 92 -0.16 15.36 2.44
N PHE A 93 -1.10 16.31 2.51
CA PHE A 93 -2.00 16.41 3.66
C PHE A 93 -2.88 15.17 3.84
N ALA A 94 -3.45 14.64 2.75
CA ALA A 94 -4.29 13.45 2.78
C ALA A 94 -3.53 12.18 3.19
N THR A 95 -2.22 12.10 2.90
CA THR A 95 -1.39 10.92 3.21
C THR A 95 -0.89 10.85 4.64
N VAL A 96 -0.88 11.95 5.40
CA VAL A 96 -0.53 11.95 6.83
C VAL A 96 -1.42 11.00 7.67
N PRO A 97 -2.76 11.13 7.68
CA PRO A 97 -3.62 10.24 8.47
C PRO A 97 -3.69 8.81 7.91
N LEU A 98 -3.38 8.61 6.63
CA LEU A 98 -3.35 7.29 6.00
C LEU A 98 -2.33 6.36 6.66
N VAL A 99 -1.19 6.90 7.10
CA VAL A 99 -0.17 6.13 7.83
C VAL A 99 -0.74 5.57 9.12
N SER A 100 -1.46 6.38 9.91
CA SER A 100 -2.08 5.93 11.17
C SER A 100 -3.13 4.85 10.93
N LEU A 101 -3.92 4.96 9.84
CA LEU A 101 -4.90 3.93 9.47
C LEU A 101 -4.23 2.61 9.08
N TRP A 102 -3.12 2.66 8.34
CA TRP A 102 -2.32 1.50 7.99
C TRP A 102 -1.78 0.77 9.23
N TYR A 103 -1.16 1.51 10.17
CA TYR A 103 -0.67 0.93 11.42
C TYR A 103 -1.79 0.34 12.28
N SER A 104 -2.98 0.95 12.26
CA SER A 104 -4.15 0.42 12.96
C SER A 104 -4.62 -0.92 12.41
N PHE A 105 -4.42 -1.19 11.12
CA PHE A 105 -4.64 -2.50 10.50
C PHE A 105 -3.54 -3.48 10.90
N LEU A 106 -2.26 -3.10 10.78
CA LEU A 106 -1.11 -3.94 11.14
C LEU A 106 -1.18 -4.42 12.60
N TRP A 107 -1.57 -3.54 13.53
CA TRP A 107 -1.75 -3.90 14.92
C TRP A 107 -2.81 -4.99 15.10
N SER A 108 -3.93 -4.88 14.38
CA SER A 108 -4.97 -5.90 14.40
C SER A 108 -4.52 -7.22 13.79
N ASP A 109 -3.68 -7.17 12.76
CA ASP A 109 -3.10 -8.35 12.11
C ASP A 109 -2.14 -9.11 13.04
N VAL A 110 -1.23 -8.39 13.69
CA VAL A 110 -0.31 -8.97 14.68
C VAL A 110 -1.07 -9.58 15.86
N ALA A 111 -2.09 -8.89 16.39
CA ALA A 111 -2.90 -9.39 17.49
C ALA A 111 -3.70 -10.66 17.09
N TRP A 112 -4.19 -10.70 15.86
CA TRP A 112 -4.92 -11.86 15.32
C TRP A 112 -4.00 -13.08 15.20
N GLU A 113 -2.83 -12.93 14.61
CA GLU A 113 -1.86 -14.04 14.51
C GLU A 113 -1.37 -14.51 15.88
N ALA A 114 -1.13 -13.61 16.83
CA ALA A 114 -0.76 -13.97 18.20
C ALA A 114 -1.85 -14.80 18.90
N SER A 115 -3.12 -14.46 18.70
CA SER A 115 -4.25 -15.20 19.29
C SER A 115 -4.41 -16.62 18.73
N LYS A 116 -4.15 -16.82 17.43
CA LYS A 116 -4.12 -18.14 16.81
C LYS A 116 -3.00 -19.00 17.39
N GLN A 117 -1.79 -18.44 17.51
CA GLN A 117 -0.65 -19.16 18.07
C GLN A 117 -0.95 -19.62 19.51
N ALA A 118 -1.52 -18.75 20.34
CA ALA A 118 -1.91 -19.10 21.70
C ALA A 118 -2.99 -20.21 21.75
N ALA A 119 -3.95 -20.20 20.83
CA ALA A 119 -4.96 -21.23 20.72
C ALA A 119 -4.33 -22.59 20.34
N ASP A 120 -3.42 -22.62 19.36
CA ASP A 120 -2.72 -23.82 18.92
C ASP A 120 -1.87 -24.44 20.04
N ASP A 121 -1.12 -23.60 20.78
CA ASP A 121 -0.30 -24.03 21.92
C ASP A 121 -1.17 -24.63 23.04
N SER A 122 -2.32 -24.02 23.34
CA SER A 122 -3.27 -24.51 24.35
C SER A 122 -3.97 -25.82 23.94
N GLY A 123 -4.17 -26.05 22.64
CA GLY A 123 -4.74 -27.29 22.09
C GLY A 123 -3.78 -28.47 22.10
N CYS A 124 -2.47 -28.22 22.03
CA CYS A 124 -1.43 -29.24 22.18
C CYS A 124 -1.33 -29.74 23.64
N GLY A 125 -1.51 -28.86 24.62
CA GLY A 125 -1.43 -29.18 26.04
C GLY A 125 -2.57 -30.06 26.57
N LYS A 126 -3.74 -30.09 25.91
CA LYS A 126 -4.90 -30.90 26.33
C LYS A 126 -4.91 -32.33 25.78
N ARG A 127 -3.92 -32.72 24.98
CA ARG A 127 -3.85 -34.03 24.31
C ARG A 127 -2.95 -35.05 25.03
N LYS A 128 -2.65 -34.83 26.31
CA LYS A 128 -1.89 -35.75 27.17
C LYS A 128 -2.72 -36.19 28.37
#